data_AF-A0AAU9VRU0-F1
#
_entry.id   AF-A0AAU9VRU0-F1
#
_cell.length_a   1.000
_cell.length_b   1.000
_cell.length_c   1.000
_cell.angle_alpha   90.00
_cell.angle_beta   90.00
_cell.angle_gamma   90.00
#
_symmetry.space_group_name_H-M   'P 1'
#
loop_
_entity.id
_entity.type
_entity.pdbx_description
1 polymer ?
#
loop_
_entity_poly.entity_id
_entity_poly.type
_entity_poly.pdbx_seq_one_letter_code
_entity_poly.pdbx_strand_id
1 'polypeptide(L)'
;MNKDEDAVEYKIHQAFQDGIYYWGTKNYVYCLMQAGKWGVTYHRSTNMNLNKDCKDFSVHESVLNFLPGGMAYTHGKVFGHWIEVKCLQNDSNTAIEWKKNIKKTVGFDKSTISSIESSWSIETTRSKDKQINVSKLIECLCKVQYGLKETFGGKMVNTAQFEWSDTTEKEETLQVNIPPNTKLYVWQFQMGFGEKNNLFSIDTKITYNETPPEKPLKYFKR
;
A
#
# COMPACT_ATOMS: atom_id res chain seq x y z
N MET A 1 23.21 -23.20 -15.92
CA MET A 1 23.80 -22.37 -17.00
C MET A 1 25.33 -22.34 -16.89
N ASN A 2 26.03 -23.48 -16.79
CA ASN A 2 27.50 -23.49 -16.61
C ASN A 2 28.22 -24.39 -17.64
N LYS A 3 27.58 -24.81 -18.74
CA LYS A 3 28.17 -25.69 -19.77
C LYS A 3 27.53 -25.47 -21.15
N ASP A 4 27.24 -24.23 -21.51
CA ASP A 4 26.82 -23.93 -22.88
C ASP A 4 28.00 -23.30 -23.59
N GLU A 5 28.90 -24.14 -24.09
CA GLU A 5 30.19 -23.74 -24.69
C GLU A 5 30.00 -22.95 -25.99
N ASP A 6 28.82 -23.05 -26.62
CA ASP A 6 28.43 -22.33 -27.83
C ASP A 6 27.44 -21.17 -27.56
N ALA A 7 27.23 -20.80 -26.29
CA ALA A 7 26.31 -19.71 -25.96
C ALA A 7 26.81 -18.38 -26.54
N VAL A 8 25.98 -17.77 -27.38
CA VAL A 8 26.22 -16.42 -27.91
C VAL A 8 25.46 -15.42 -27.05
N GLU A 9 26.20 -14.49 -26.43
CA GLU A 9 25.61 -13.38 -25.71
C GLU A 9 25.17 -12.27 -26.68
N TYR A 10 23.91 -11.85 -26.55
CA TYR A 10 23.34 -10.77 -27.34
C TYR A 10 22.97 -9.59 -26.45
N LYS A 11 23.23 -8.37 -26.93
CA LYS A 11 22.75 -7.16 -26.25
C LYS A 11 21.23 -7.10 -26.29
N ILE A 12 20.59 -6.82 -25.15
CA ILE A 12 19.14 -6.63 -25.11
C ILE A 12 18.74 -5.34 -25.84
N HIS A 13 17.69 -5.41 -26.66
CA HIS A 13 17.18 -4.26 -27.39
C HIS A 13 16.65 -3.19 -26.42
N GLN A 14 16.74 -1.91 -26.79
CA GLN A 14 16.33 -0.79 -25.93
C GLN A 14 14.87 -0.90 -25.46
N ALA A 15 13.98 -1.39 -26.32
CA ALA A 15 12.57 -1.63 -26.00
C ALA A 15 12.32 -2.55 -24.80
N PHE A 16 13.33 -3.36 -24.42
CA PHE A 16 13.25 -4.26 -23.28
C PHE A 16 14.00 -3.73 -22.05
N GLN A 17 14.86 -2.71 -22.16
CA GLN A 17 15.80 -2.35 -21.07
C GLN A 17 15.13 -1.97 -19.75
N ASP A 18 13.94 -1.35 -19.81
CA ASP A 18 13.19 -0.92 -18.62
C ASP A 18 12.18 -1.99 -18.14
N GLY A 19 12.29 -3.22 -18.64
CA GLY A 19 11.44 -4.33 -18.24
C GLY A 19 11.73 -4.76 -16.80
N ILE A 20 10.68 -4.88 -15.97
CA ILE A 20 10.78 -5.32 -14.56
C ILE A 20 10.49 -6.80 -14.34
N TYR A 21 9.84 -7.44 -15.31
CA TYR A 21 9.53 -8.86 -15.25
C TYR A 21 9.54 -9.43 -16.67
N TYR A 22 10.28 -10.52 -16.88
CA TYR A 22 10.44 -11.16 -18.18
C TYR A 22 9.91 -12.57 -18.12
N TRP A 23 9.18 -12.98 -19.16
CA TRP A 23 8.73 -14.36 -19.32
C TRP A 23 8.69 -14.73 -20.79
N GLY A 24 8.69 -16.04 -21.05
CA GLY A 24 8.63 -16.59 -22.39
C GLY A 24 7.50 -17.58 -22.53
N THR A 25 6.91 -17.61 -23.72
CA THR A 25 6.17 -18.77 -24.22
C THR A 25 6.93 -19.33 -25.42
N LYS A 26 6.44 -20.41 -26.04
CA LYS A 26 7.16 -21.15 -27.10
C LYS A 26 7.80 -20.25 -28.18
N ASN A 27 7.08 -19.24 -28.65
CA ASN A 27 7.51 -18.38 -29.78
C ASN A 27 7.72 -16.92 -29.40
N TYR A 28 7.44 -16.54 -28.15
CA TYR A 28 7.41 -15.14 -27.77
C TYR A 28 8.09 -14.92 -26.43
N VAL A 29 8.78 -13.80 -26.35
CA VAL A 29 9.33 -13.21 -25.14
C VAL A 29 8.48 -12.00 -24.79
N TYR A 30 8.30 -11.79 -23.49
CA TYR A 30 7.49 -10.72 -22.96
C TYR A 30 8.28 -10.01 -21.86
N CYS A 31 8.12 -8.69 -21.77
CA CYS A 31 8.53 -7.95 -20.59
C CYS A 31 7.42 -7.02 -20.11
N LEU A 32 7.27 -6.91 -18.79
CA LEU A 32 6.41 -5.93 -18.16
C LEU A 32 7.17 -4.60 -18.04
N MET A 33 6.63 -3.55 -18.61
CA MET A 33 7.21 -2.21 -18.66
C MET A 33 6.51 -1.31 -17.63
N GLN A 34 7.29 -0.59 -16.82
CA GLN A 34 6.75 0.34 -15.82
C GLN A 34 6.02 1.54 -16.43
N ALA A 35 6.49 2.02 -17.58
CA ALA A 35 5.97 3.21 -18.24
C ALA A 35 5.98 3.01 -19.77
N GLY A 36 4.85 2.56 -20.30
CA GLY A 36 4.55 2.54 -21.72
C GLY A 36 3.49 3.58 -22.08
N LYS A 37 3.00 3.52 -23.32
CA LYS A 37 2.00 4.47 -23.88
C LYS A 37 0.73 4.61 -23.03
N TRP A 38 0.35 3.56 -22.31
CA TRP A 38 -0.86 3.50 -21.49
C TRP A 38 -0.56 3.26 -20.01
N GLY A 39 0.63 3.67 -19.54
CA GLY A 39 1.15 3.34 -18.22
C GLY A 39 1.77 1.94 -18.21
N VAL A 40 1.45 1.12 -17.21
CA VAL A 40 2.03 -0.24 -17.13
C VAL A 40 1.52 -1.10 -18.28
N THR A 41 2.42 -1.58 -19.13
CA THR A 41 2.12 -2.39 -20.31
C THR A 41 3.02 -3.60 -20.35
N TYR A 42 2.61 -4.68 -21.03
CA TYR A 42 3.56 -5.72 -21.39
C TYR A 42 3.89 -5.67 -22.88
N HIS A 43 5.20 -5.70 -23.15
CA HIS A 43 5.77 -5.70 -24.48
C HIS A 43 6.08 -7.14 -24.87
N ARG A 44 5.69 -7.54 -26.08
CA ARG A 44 5.94 -8.88 -26.64
C ARG A 44 6.83 -8.77 -27.86
N SER A 45 7.79 -9.67 -28.03
CA SER A 45 8.57 -9.86 -29.27
C SER A 45 8.83 -11.36 -29.52
N THR A 46 9.28 -11.73 -30.72
CA THR A 46 9.86 -13.06 -31.00
C THR A 46 11.36 -13.13 -30.67
N ASN A 47 12.03 -11.99 -30.47
CA ASN A 47 13.47 -11.92 -30.20
C ASN A 47 13.85 -10.64 -29.43
N MET A 48 14.43 -10.77 -28.23
CA MET A 48 14.78 -9.62 -27.37
C MET A 48 15.98 -8.79 -27.87
N ASN A 49 16.81 -9.32 -28.75
CA ASN A 49 17.95 -8.60 -29.33
C ASN A 49 17.51 -7.73 -30.53
N LEU A 50 16.61 -8.24 -31.36
CA LEU A 50 16.16 -7.57 -32.59
C LEU A 50 14.82 -6.84 -32.44
N ASN A 51 14.09 -7.10 -31.35
CA ASN A 51 12.72 -6.62 -31.14
C ASN A 51 11.77 -6.93 -32.33
N LYS A 52 11.85 -8.17 -32.83
CA LYS A 52 11.10 -8.60 -34.02
C LYS A 52 9.62 -8.91 -33.68
N ASP A 53 8.72 -8.65 -34.63
CA ASP A 53 7.27 -8.96 -34.53
C ASP A 53 6.61 -8.41 -33.26
N CYS A 54 7.02 -7.21 -32.85
CA CYS A 54 6.74 -6.69 -31.54
C CYS A 54 5.33 -6.11 -31.40
N LYS A 55 4.75 -6.20 -30.20
CA LYS A 55 3.47 -5.55 -29.88
C LYS A 55 3.35 -5.25 -28.39
N ASP A 56 2.76 -4.11 -28.09
CA ASP A 56 2.42 -3.69 -26.73
C ASP A 56 0.97 -4.00 -26.40
N PHE A 57 0.74 -4.34 -25.14
CA PHE A 57 -0.57 -4.67 -24.62
C PHE A 57 -0.78 -4.04 -23.24
N SER A 58 -2.02 -3.66 -22.94
CA SER A 58 -2.43 -3.25 -21.59
C SER A 58 -2.47 -4.44 -20.66
N VAL A 59 -2.18 -4.19 -19.38
CA VAL A 59 -2.32 -5.19 -18.32
C VAL A 59 -3.68 -5.00 -17.64
N HIS A 60 -4.36 -6.11 -17.36
CA HIS A 60 -5.62 -6.06 -16.61
C HIS A 60 -5.38 -5.57 -15.17
N GLU A 61 -6.28 -4.75 -14.62
CA GLU A 61 -6.15 -4.14 -13.29
C GLU A 61 -5.86 -5.16 -12.18
N SER A 62 -6.52 -6.32 -12.22
CA SER A 62 -6.28 -7.39 -11.24
C SER A 62 -4.84 -7.89 -11.22
N VAL A 63 -4.17 -7.94 -12.38
CA VAL A 63 -2.75 -8.31 -12.50
C VAL A 63 -1.86 -7.17 -12.02
N LEU A 64 -2.22 -5.92 -12.35
CA LEU A 64 -1.51 -4.74 -11.85
C LEU A 64 -1.47 -4.73 -10.33
N ASN A 65 -2.60 -4.95 -9.67
CA ASN A 65 -2.68 -4.93 -8.20
C ASN A 65 -1.72 -5.91 -7.49
N PHE A 66 -1.24 -6.98 -8.17
CA PHE A 66 -0.24 -7.89 -7.61
C PHE A 66 1.17 -7.32 -7.60
N LEU A 67 1.46 -6.50 -8.59
CA LEU A 67 2.82 -6.11 -8.89
C LEU A 67 3.28 -5.10 -7.84
N PRO A 68 4.58 -5.10 -7.47
CA PRO A 68 5.11 -4.06 -6.61
C PRO A 68 4.77 -2.66 -7.16
N GLY A 69 4.00 -1.89 -6.38
CA GLY A 69 3.54 -0.54 -6.74
C GLY A 69 2.29 -0.49 -7.61
N GLY A 70 1.74 -1.64 -8.01
CA GLY A 70 0.60 -1.66 -8.91
C GLY A 70 -0.73 -1.23 -8.27
N MET A 71 -0.92 -1.38 -6.95
CA MET A 71 -2.09 -0.77 -6.29
C MET A 71 -1.98 0.75 -6.30
N ALA A 72 -0.77 1.30 -6.21
CA ALA A 72 -0.57 2.74 -6.30
C ALA A 72 -0.88 3.28 -7.71
N TYR A 73 -0.74 2.44 -8.74
CA TYR A 73 -1.12 2.79 -10.10
C TYR A 73 -2.65 2.81 -10.29
N THR A 74 -3.34 1.81 -9.75
CA THR A 74 -4.79 1.61 -9.97
C THR A 74 -5.65 2.45 -9.02
N HIS A 75 -5.22 2.60 -7.78
CA HIS A 75 -5.96 3.32 -6.74
C HIS A 75 -5.37 4.71 -6.45
N GLY A 76 -4.11 4.96 -6.81
CA GLY A 76 -3.37 6.17 -6.48
C GLY A 76 -2.30 5.94 -5.41
N LYS A 77 -1.32 6.86 -5.34
CA LYS A 77 -0.16 6.73 -4.44
C LYS A 77 -0.58 6.53 -2.98
N VAL A 78 0.29 5.85 -2.24
CA VAL A 78 0.16 5.74 -0.79
C VAL A 78 0.13 7.14 -0.17
N PHE A 79 -0.84 7.36 0.70
CA PHE A 79 -0.93 8.56 1.52
C PHE A 79 -1.01 8.19 3.01
N GLY A 80 -0.77 9.20 3.84
CA GLY A 80 -1.05 9.12 5.26
C GLY A 80 -1.33 10.51 5.81
N HIS A 81 -2.35 10.64 6.64
CA HIS A 81 -2.74 11.90 7.25
C HIS A 81 -3.30 11.70 8.64
N TRP A 82 -3.37 12.80 9.39
CA TRP A 82 -4.00 12.87 10.69
C TRP A 82 -5.48 13.18 10.52
N ILE A 83 -6.33 12.53 11.30
CA ILE A 83 -7.77 12.80 11.41
C ILE A 83 -8.07 13.16 12.86
N GLU A 84 -8.87 14.20 13.05
CA GLU A 84 -9.39 14.55 14.36
C GLU A 84 -10.40 13.48 14.80
N VAL A 85 -10.13 12.83 15.94
CA VAL A 85 -11.06 11.87 16.55
C VAL A 85 -11.79 12.47 17.75
N LYS A 86 -11.24 13.55 18.33
CA LYS A 86 -11.90 14.28 19.41
C LYS A 86 -11.38 15.72 19.52
N CYS A 87 -12.29 16.67 19.65
CA CYS A 87 -12.00 18.01 20.16
C CYS A 87 -12.63 18.19 21.55
N LEU A 88 -11.87 18.82 22.45
CA LEU A 88 -12.27 19.19 23.80
C LEU A 88 -11.99 20.68 24.01
N GLN A 89 -12.85 21.36 24.74
CA GLN A 89 -12.70 22.78 25.03
C GLN A 89 -12.83 23.00 26.54
N ASN A 90 -11.91 23.79 27.09
CA ASN A 90 -12.00 24.26 28.46
C ASN A 90 -12.30 25.77 28.43
N ASP A 91 -13.56 26.12 28.70
CA ASP A 91 -14.03 27.51 28.77
C ASP A 91 -13.92 28.12 30.18
N SER A 92 -13.34 27.37 31.13
CA SER A 92 -13.16 27.86 32.49
C SER A 92 -11.85 28.61 32.64
N ASN A 93 -11.78 29.42 33.71
CA ASN A 93 -10.57 30.15 34.10
C ASN A 93 -9.55 29.29 34.86
N THR A 94 -9.83 27.99 35.02
CA THR A 94 -8.98 27.03 35.75
C THR A 94 -8.61 25.84 34.86
N ALA A 95 -7.48 25.20 35.13
CA ALA A 95 -7.16 23.96 34.42
C ALA A 95 -8.17 22.87 34.79
N ILE A 96 -8.62 22.10 33.79
CA ILE A 96 -9.51 20.96 34.01
C ILE A 96 -8.71 19.68 33.80
N GLU A 97 -8.72 18.81 34.79
CA GLU A 97 -8.29 17.43 34.61
C GLU A 97 -9.38 16.65 33.88
N TRP A 98 -9.04 16.13 32.71
CA TRP A 98 -9.93 15.32 31.91
C TRP A 98 -9.44 13.89 31.86
N LYS A 99 -10.29 12.96 32.34
CA LYS A 99 -10.07 11.52 32.28
C LYS A 99 -11.28 10.84 31.65
N LYS A 100 -11.20 10.49 30.37
CA LYS A 100 -12.27 9.71 29.70
C LYS A 100 -11.70 8.72 28.70
N ASN A 101 -12.54 7.75 28.36
CA ASN A 101 -12.29 6.84 27.26
C ASN A 101 -12.55 7.55 25.94
N ILE A 102 -11.61 7.40 25.02
CA ILE A 102 -11.80 7.71 23.61
C ILE A 102 -11.88 6.42 22.81
N LYS A 103 -12.76 6.41 21.82
CA LYS A 103 -12.87 5.33 20.85
C LYS A 103 -12.00 5.66 19.65
N LYS A 104 -11.21 4.69 19.23
CA LYS A 104 -10.34 4.77 18.06
C LYS A 104 -10.61 3.57 17.17
N THR A 105 -10.66 3.79 15.87
CA THR A 105 -10.71 2.71 14.89
C THR A 105 -9.30 2.22 14.64
N VAL A 106 -9.02 0.94 14.83
CA VAL A 106 -7.70 0.34 14.54
C VAL A 106 -7.85 -0.84 13.62
N GLY A 107 -6.76 -1.23 12.96
CA GLY A 107 -6.73 -2.41 12.12
C GLY A 107 -6.77 -2.07 10.64
N PHE A 108 -7.18 -3.05 9.86
CA PHE A 108 -7.12 -3.03 8.41
C PHE A 108 -8.51 -3.29 7.83
N ASP A 109 -8.98 -2.39 6.97
CA ASP A 109 -10.25 -2.55 6.28
C ASP A 109 -10.06 -3.39 5.03
N LYS A 110 -10.37 -4.68 5.16
CA LYS A 110 -10.33 -5.63 4.06
C LYS A 110 -11.44 -5.40 3.03
N SER A 111 -12.52 -4.68 3.38
CA SER A 111 -13.63 -4.42 2.44
C SER A 111 -13.18 -3.57 1.26
N THR A 112 -12.27 -2.63 1.49
CA THR A 112 -11.57 -1.84 0.46
C THR A 112 -10.85 -2.72 -0.58
N ILE A 113 -10.61 -3.99 -0.26
CA ILE A 113 -9.79 -4.92 -1.05
C ILE A 113 -10.56 -6.18 -1.46
N SER A 114 -11.84 -6.25 -1.12
CA SER A 114 -12.76 -7.33 -1.54
C SER A 114 -12.85 -7.49 -3.07
N SER A 115 -12.67 -6.40 -3.83
CA SER A 115 -12.59 -6.43 -5.29
C SER A 115 -11.32 -7.12 -5.81
N ILE A 116 -10.23 -7.04 -5.04
CA ILE A 116 -9.01 -7.80 -5.32
C ILE A 116 -9.25 -9.26 -4.96
N GLU A 117 -9.80 -9.58 -3.78
CA GLU A 117 -10.10 -10.97 -3.39
C GLU A 117 -10.94 -11.72 -4.44
N SER A 118 -12.01 -11.11 -4.94
CA SER A 118 -12.89 -11.72 -5.96
C SER A 118 -12.20 -11.92 -7.31
N SER A 119 -11.36 -10.96 -7.72
CA SER A 119 -10.55 -11.08 -8.93
C SER A 119 -9.45 -12.15 -8.80
N TRP A 120 -9.22 -12.63 -7.58
CA TRP A 120 -8.12 -13.49 -7.17
C TRP A 120 -8.60 -14.83 -6.63
N SER A 121 -9.87 -15.19 -6.84
CA SER A 121 -10.38 -16.53 -6.53
C SER A 121 -9.68 -17.55 -7.44
N ILE A 122 -8.47 -17.94 -7.08
CA ILE A 122 -7.75 -19.02 -7.72
C ILE A 122 -8.51 -20.29 -7.33
N GLU A 123 -9.07 -20.99 -8.32
CA GLU A 123 -9.53 -22.35 -8.11
C GLU A 123 -8.31 -23.20 -7.74
N THR A 124 -8.06 -23.37 -6.44
CA THR A 124 -7.00 -24.25 -5.96
C THR A 124 -7.44 -25.67 -6.26
N THR A 125 -7.01 -26.21 -7.41
CA THR A 125 -7.25 -27.60 -7.78
C THR A 125 -6.65 -28.54 -6.73
N ARG A 126 -7.54 -29.18 -5.96
CA ARG A 126 -7.38 -30.50 -5.33
C ARG A 126 -6.19 -30.74 -4.37
N SER A 127 -5.96 -29.86 -3.41
CA SER A 127 -5.35 -30.31 -2.14
C SER A 127 -6.08 -29.69 -0.96
N LYS A 128 -6.78 -30.51 -0.17
CA LYS A 128 -7.49 -30.09 1.05
C LYS A 128 -6.55 -29.41 2.07
N ASP A 129 -5.24 -29.60 1.93
CA ASP A 129 -4.22 -29.12 2.88
C ASP A 129 -3.50 -27.83 2.45
N LYS A 130 -3.83 -27.23 1.30
CA LYS A 130 -3.18 -25.98 0.82
C LYS A 130 -4.16 -24.97 0.24
N GLN A 131 -5.24 -24.70 0.96
CA GLN A 131 -6.08 -23.55 0.61
C GLN A 131 -5.27 -22.27 0.89
N ILE A 132 -4.96 -21.52 -0.17
CA ILE A 132 -4.33 -20.21 -0.02
C ILE A 132 -5.36 -19.30 0.64
N ASN A 133 -5.01 -18.76 1.81
CA ASN A 133 -5.82 -17.73 2.43
C ASN A 133 -5.58 -16.42 1.67
N VAL A 134 -6.47 -16.10 0.74
CA VAL A 134 -6.38 -14.93 -0.15
C VAL A 134 -6.28 -13.64 0.66
N SER A 135 -7.00 -13.54 1.78
CA SER A 135 -6.93 -12.37 2.67
C SER A 135 -5.54 -12.17 3.27
N LYS A 136 -4.83 -13.24 3.67
CA LYS A 136 -3.44 -13.16 4.13
C LYS A 136 -2.47 -12.76 3.01
N LEU A 137 -2.71 -13.24 1.79
CA LEU A 137 -1.89 -12.84 0.63
C LEU A 137 -2.02 -11.33 0.37
N ILE A 138 -3.24 -10.82 0.40
CA ILE A 138 -3.53 -9.40 0.22
C ILE A 138 -2.92 -8.55 1.33
N GLU A 139 -3.06 -8.98 2.58
CA GLU A 139 -2.39 -8.33 3.72
C GLU A 139 -0.88 -8.19 3.46
N CYS A 140 -0.22 -9.27 3.01
CA CYS A 140 1.19 -9.26 2.64
C CYS A 140 1.49 -8.30 1.47
N LEU A 141 0.66 -8.28 0.43
CA LEU A 141 0.83 -7.37 -0.71
C LEU A 141 0.72 -5.90 -0.28
N CYS A 142 -0.27 -5.55 0.54
CA CYS A 142 -0.41 -4.21 1.09
C CYS A 142 0.79 -3.82 1.96
N LYS A 143 1.26 -4.73 2.83
CA LYS A 143 2.47 -4.51 3.64
C LYS A 143 3.68 -4.17 2.77
N VAL A 144 3.90 -4.95 1.71
CA VAL A 144 5.01 -4.73 0.77
C VAL A 144 4.84 -3.38 0.08
N GLN A 145 3.66 -3.09 -0.47
CA GLN A 145 3.44 -1.86 -1.26
C GLN A 145 3.55 -0.59 -0.41
N TYR A 146 3.10 -0.60 0.85
CA TYR A 146 3.36 0.51 1.78
C TYR A 146 4.85 0.72 2.06
N GLY A 147 5.62 -0.37 2.14
CA GLY A 147 7.06 -0.36 2.35
C GLY A 147 7.91 0.01 1.13
N LEU A 148 7.31 0.12 -0.07
CA LEU A 148 8.06 0.49 -1.28
C LEU A 148 8.52 1.95 -1.26
N LYS A 149 9.55 2.23 -2.06
CA LYS A 149 10.01 3.59 -2.35
C LYS A 149 8.94 4.38 -3.11
N GLU A 150 9.00 5.71 -3.00
CA GLU A 150 8.06 6.61 -3.69
C GLU A 150 8.05 6.45 -5.21
N THR A 151 9.15 5.97 -5.81
CA THR A 151 9.25 5.65 -7.25
C THR A 151 8.23 4.61 -7.71
N PHE A 152 7.76 3.75 -6.80
CA PHE A 152 6.71 2.75 -7.06
C PHE A 152 5.36 3.15 -6.44
N GLY A 153 5.22 4.42 -6.02
CA GLY A 153 4.01 4.93 -5.37
C GLY A 153 3.84 4.53 -3.90
N GLY A 154 4.87 3.93 -3.27
CA GLY A 154 4.90 3.64 -1.83
C GLY A 154 5.33 4.83 -0.96
N LYS A 155 5.48 4.60 0.36
CA LYS A 155 5.91 5.61 1.35
C LYS A 155 6.95 5.08 2.36
N MET A 156 7.68 4.02 2.01
CA MET A 156 8.72 3.42 2.85
C MET A 156 8.29 3.19 4.31
N VAL A 157 7.04 2.75 4.49
CA VAL A 157 6.45 2.63 5.82
C VAL A 157 6.89 1.35 6.51
N ASN A 158 7.30 1.42 7.77
CA ASN A 158 7.51 0.24 8.60
C ASN A 158 6.16 -0.32 9.07
N THR A 159 5.65 -1.29 8.33
CA THR A 159 4.30 -1.86 8.50
C THR A 159 4.16 -2.78 9.71
N ALA A 160 5.26 -3.15 10.37
CA ALA A 160 5.23 -3.97 11.59
C ALA A 160 4.62 -3.25 12.81
N GLN A 161 4.46 -1.93 12.74
CA GLN A 161 3.88 -1.12 13.81
C GLN A 161 2.34 -1.08 13.78
N PHE A 162 1.71 -1.63 12.75
CA PHE A 162 0.26 -1.58 12.57
C PHE A 162 -0.41 -2.90 12.96
N GLU A 163 -1.68 -2.80 13.36
CA GLU A 163 -2.57 -3.94 13.47
C GLU A 163 -3.12 -4.30 12.09
N TRP A 164 -2.94 -5.57 11.70
CA TRP A 164 -3.39 -6.10 10.42
C TRP A 164 -4.61 -7.02 10.54
N SER A 165 -5.22 -7.06 11.73
CA SER A 165 -6.53 -7.67 11.93
C SER A 165 -7.63 -6.85 11.28
N ASP A 166 -8.83 -7.41 11.20
CA ASP A 166 -10.00 -6.67 10.76
C ASP A 166 -10.21 -5.41 11.60
N THR A 167 -10.80 -4.40 10.95
CA THR A 167 -11.07 -3.11 11.57
C THR A 167 -11.94 -3.29 12.81
N THR A 168 -11.53 -2.69 13.93
CA THR A 168 -12.24 -2.76 15.20
C THR A 168 -12.15 -1.43 15.95
N GLU A 169 -13.05 -1.21 16.91
CA GLU A 169 -12.95 -0.10 17.86
C GLU A 169 -12.11 -0.53 19.07
N LYS A 170 -11.13 0.29 19.44
CA LYS A 170 -10.43 0.20 20.72
C LYS A 170 -10.74 1.41 21.57
N GLU A 171 -10.98 1.17 22.85
CA GLU A 171 -11.05 2.22 23.85
C GLU A 171 -9.68 2.46 24.46
N GLU A 172 -9.31 3.73 24.59
CA GLU A 172 -8.14 4.16 25.32
C GLU A 172 -8.55 5.22 26.34
N THR A 173 -8.17 5.01 27.60
CA THR A 173 -8.36 6.04 28.62
C THR A 173 -7.26 7.07 28.50
N LEU A 174 -7.63 8.30 28.17
CA LEU A 174 -6.73 9.44 28.17
C LEU A 174 -6.94 10.27 29.43
N GLN A 175 -5.83 10.63 30.07
CA GLN A 175 -5.80 11.52 31.23
C GLN A 175 -4.91 12.71 30.89
N VAL A 176 -5.50 13.89 30.76
CA VAL A 176 -4.82 15.13 30.36
C VAL A 176 -5.33 16.32 31.14
N ASN A 177 -4.44 17.27 31.42
CA ASN A 177 -4.79 18.54 32.03
C ASN A 177 -4.95 19.60 30.93
N ILE A 178 -6.16 20.10 30.76
CA ILE A 178 -6.50 21.09 29.72
C ILE A 178 -6.39 22.49 30.35
N PRO A 179 -5.48 23.36 29.87
CA PRO A 179 -5.34 24.71 30.38
C PRO A 179 -6.62 25.56 30.25
N PRO A 180 -6.79 26.61 31.07
CA PRO A 180 -7.90 27.55 30.95
C PRO A 180 -8.04 28.13 29.54
N ASN A 181 -9.27 28.29 29.06
CA ASN A 181 -9.58 28.95 27.78
C ASN A 181 -8.84 28.35 26.57
N THR A 182 -8.67 27.02 26.53
CA THR A 182 -7.98 26.32 25.43
C THR A 182 -8.82 25.19 24.84
N LYS A 183 -8.51 24.87 23.58
CA LYS A 183 -9.00 23.67 22.89
C LYS A 183 -7.91 22.63 22.79
N LEU A 184 -8.28 21.38 23.01
CA LEU A 184 -7.42 20.22 22.88
C LEU A 184 -7.97 19.32 21.79
N TYR A 185 -7.11 18.95 20.86
CA TYR A 185 -7.42 18.11 19.72
C TYR A 185 -6.69 16.79 19.87
N VAL A 186 -7.41 15.69 19.71
CA VAL A 186 -6.87 14.34 19.65
C VAL A 186 -6.92 13.88 18.20
N TRP A 187 -5.76 13.56 17.67
CA TRP A 187 -5.53 13.15 16.29
C TRP A 187 -5.16 11.68 16.23
N GLN A 188 -5.71 10.97 15.25
CA GLN A 188 -5.33 9.61 14.91
C GLN A 188 -4.79 9.57 13.49
N PHE A 189 -3.72 8.81 13.26
CA PHE A 189 -3.15 8.67 11.92
C PHE A 189 -3.85 7.58 11.12
N GLN A 190 -4.14 7.88 9.86
CA GLN A 190 -4.75 6.94 8.91
C GLN A 190 -3.97 6.92 7.61
N MET A 191 -4.05 5.78 6.92
CA MET A 191 -3.35 5.52 5.69
C MET A 191 -4.22 4.81 4.66
N GLY A 192 -3.82 4.95 3.41
CA GLY A 192 -4.54 4.40 2.29
C GLY A 192 -3.79 4.50 0.97
N PHE A 193 -4.47 4.07 -0.09
CA PHE A 193 -4.06 4.27 -1.49
C PHE A 193 -5.04 5.24 -2.17
N GLY A 194 -4.51 6.31 -2.76
CA GLY A 194 -5.29 7.37 -3.40
C GLY A 194 -6.23 8.10 -2.45
N GLU A 195 -7.51 7.73 -2.49
CA GLU A 195 -8.56 8.33 -1.64
C GLU A 195 -9.14 7.34 -0.62
N LYS A 196 -8.78 6.05 -0.71
CA LYS A 196 -9.35 5.01 0.15
C LYS A 196 -8.49 4.77 1.38
N ASN A 197 -9.02 5.14 2.55
CA ASN A 197 -8.47 4.73 3.85
C ASN A 197 -8.69 3.24 4.04
N ASN A 198 -7.62 2.49 4.33
CA ASN A 198 -7.74 1.06 4.61
C ASN A 198 -6.87 0.60 5.79
N LEU A 199 -6.01 1.47 6.33
CA LEU A 199 -5.14 1.13 7.45
C LEU A 199 -5.23 2.21 8.52
N PHE A 200 -5.68 1.80 9.70
CA PHE A 200 -5.93 2.69 10.83
C PHE A 200 -4.87 2.45 11.92
N SER A 201 -4.12 3.50 12.26
CA SER A 201 -3.03 3.40 13.23
C SER A 201 -3.54 3.35 14.67
N ILE A 202 -2.76 2.73 15.56
CA ILE A 202 -2.96 2.80 17.01
C ILE A 202 -2.54 4.18 17.54
N ASP A 203 -1.57 4.83 16.89
CA ASP A 203 -0.95 6.03 17.43
C ASP A 203 -1.90 7.22 17.38
N THR A 204 -1.89 7.97 18.49
CA THR A 204 -2.53 9.27 18.57
C THR A 204 -1.57 10.35 19.01
N LYS A 205 -1.91 11.58 18.61
CA LYS A 205 -1.24 12.78 19.08
C LYS A 205 -2.25 13.75 19.63
N ILE A 206 -1.80 14.54 20.59
CA ILE A 206 -2.59 15.60 21.21
C ILE A 206 -1.96 16.92 20.85
N THR A 207 -2.76 17.89 20.42
CA THR A 207 -2.34 19.26 20.15
C THR A 207 -3.33 20.26 20.73
N TYR A 208 -2.91 21.52 20.86
CA TYR A 208 -3.76 22.63 21.29
C TYR A 208 -4.15 23.58 20.14
N ASN A 209 -3.82 23.18 18.91
CA ASN A 209 -4.14 23.89 17.68
C ASN A 209 -5.02 23.01 16.80
N GLU A 210 -5.88 23.66 16.02
CA GLU A 210 -6.77 23.00 15.05
C GLU A 210 -6.00 22.39 13.87
N THR A 211 -4.73 22.77 13.70
CA THR A 211 -3.85 22.22 12.67
C THR A 211 -3.35 20.83 13.07
N PRO A 212 -3.45 19.82 12.17
CA PRO A 212 -2.95 18.49 12.48
C PRO A 212 -1.43 18.46 12.72
N PRO A 213 -0.91 17.45 13.43
CA PRO A 213 0.52 17.33 13.71
C PRO A 213 1.39 17.28 12.45
N GLU A 214 2.36 18.20 12.33
CA GLU A 214 3.24 18.29 11.15
C GLU A 214 4.24 17.14 11.04
N LYS A 215 4.70 16.61 12.18
CA LYS A 215 5.72 15.55 12.19
C LYS A 215 5.10 14.22 11.75
N PRO A 216 5.63 13.58 10.68
CA PRO A 216 5.21 12.23 10.32
C PRO A 216 5.52 11.26 11.46
N LEU A 217 4.82 10.12 11.47
CA LEU A 217 5.10 9.06 12.44
C LEU A 217 6.50 8.49 12.23
N LYS A 218 7.11 7.95 13.30
CA LYS A 218 8.49 7.45 13.27
C LYS A 218 8.72 6.35 12.21
N TYR A 219 7.66 5.62 11.87
CA TYR A 219 7.68 4.57 10.85
C TYR A 219 7.25 5.05 9.46
N PHE A 220 6.90 6.33 9.29
CA PHE A 220 6.55 6.94 8.01
C PHE A 220 7.74 7.78 7.54
N LYS A 221 8.51 7.25 6.58
CA LYS A 221 9.68 7.94 6.02
C LYS A 221 9.27 8.65 4.73
N ARG A 222 9.61 9.92 4.61
CA ARG A 222 9.52 10.65 3.34
C ARG A 222 10.68 10.23 2.44
#